data_AF-A0A453AIX0-F1
#
_entry.id   AF-A0A453AIX0-F1
#
_cell.length_a   1.000
_cell.length_b   1.000
_cell.length_c   1.000
_cell.angle_alpha   90.00
_cell.angle_beta   90.00
_cell.angle_gamma   90.00
#
_symmetry.space_group_name_H-M   'P 1'
#
loop_
_entity.id
_entity.type
_entity.pdbx_description
1 polymer ?
#
loop_
_entity_poly.entity_id
_entity_poly.type
_entity_poly.pdbx_seq_one_letter_code
_entity_poly.pdbx_strand_id
1 'polypeptide(L)'
;MGGYQLLSSLRRAGTVGMQLLFLAGRVNALKRQFKNIYVVVAVPTVEQIESFNQSYFKYGMELGCPAFVPVNDPEMGFEMMLKIAHARGVCKQQDISSTMRNEREQAVQCMDAYVRVLTSIPGIDDHDANMLAQAIGSIEAIAKASESSILESTDLSRDKAETIIRFFRDPQFYLSPKIN
;
A
#
# COMPACT_ATOMS: atom_id res chain seq x y z
N MET A 1 -26.80 18.87 -16.45
CA MET A 1 -26.57 17.66 -17.28
C MET A 1 -26.00 16.45 -16.52
N GLY A 2 -25.77 16.49 -15.20
CA GLY A 2 -25.21 15.36 -14.44
C GLY A 2 -26.19 14.28 -13.94
N GLY A 3 -27.51 14.53 -14.00
CA GLY A 3 -28.53 13.61 -13.47
C GLY A 3 -28.76 12.35 -14.31
N TYR A 4 -28.67 12.47 -15.64
CA TYR A 4 -28.96 11.35 -16.57
C TYR A 4 -27.82 10.32 -16.64
N GLN A 5 -26.56 10.74 -16.45
CA GLN A 5 -25.41 9.83 -16.36
C GLN A 5 -25.45 9.01 -15.07
N LEU A 6 -25.82 9.62 -13.94
CA LEU A 6 -26.01 8.92 -12.67
C LEU A 6 -27.12 7.86 -12.77
N LEU A 7 -28.27 8.20 -13.37
CA LEU A 7 -29.39 7.29 -13.61
C LEU A 7 -29.03 6.13 -14.56
N SER A 8 -28.18 6.36 -15.56
CA SER A 8 -27.74 5.32 -16.50
C SER A 8 -26.73 4.33 -15.89
N SER A 9 -25.94 4.77 -14.91
CA SER A 9 -25.07 3.90 -14.09
C SER A 9 -25.86 3.14 -13.02
N LEU A 10 -26.90 3.77 -12.46
CA LEU A 10 -27.83 3.16 -11.50
C LEU A 10 -28.63 1.99 -12.09
N ARG A 11 -28.90 1.99 -13.40
CA ARG A 11 -29.60 0.87 -14.08
C ARG A 11 -28.72 -0.36 -14.34
N ARG A 12 -27.39 -0.22 -14.27
CA ARG A 12 -26.41 -1.29 -14.58
C ARG A 12 -25.80 -1.95 -13.35
N ALA A 13 -25.96 -1.35 -12.17
CA ALA A 13 -25.55 -1.95 -10.91
C ALA A 13 -26.71 -2.78 -10.35
N GLY A 14 -26.52 -4.10 -10.20
CA GLY A 14 -27.46 -4.92 -9.43
C GLY A 14 -27.61 -4.41 -7.99
N THR A 15 -28.55 -4.97 -7.23
CA THR A 15 -28.94 -4.51 -5.87
C THR A 15 -27.74 -4.28 -4.94
N VAL A 16 -26.69 -5.10 -5.04
CA VAL A 16 -25.43 -4.98 -4.26
C VAL A 16 -24.55 -3.81 -4.73
N GLY A 17 -24.46 -3.58 -6.04
CA GLY A 17 -23.70 -2.45 -6.60
C GLY A 17 -24.34 -1.09 -6.29
N MET A 18 -25.68 -1.04 -6.20
CA MET A 18 -26.41 0.15 -5.72
C MET A 18 -26.14 0.45 -4.24
N GLN A 19 -26.09 -0.58 -3.38
CA GLN A 19 -25.74 -0.41 -1.97
C GLN A 19 -24.30 0.11 -1.81
N LEU A 20 -23.34 -0.40 -2.58
CA LEU A 20 -21.95 0.06 -2.53
C LEU A 20 -21.78 1.52 -2.95
N LEU A 21 -22.53 1.97 -3.97
CA LEU A 21 -22.49 3.36 -4.46
C LEU A 21 -23.06 4.35 -3.43
N PHE A 22 -24.17 3.98 -2.77
CA PHE A 22 -24.76 4.78 -1.68
C PHE A 22 -23.88 4.77 -0.42
N LEU A 23 -23.27 3.62 -0.12
CA LEU A 23 -22.27 3.47 0.94
C LEU A 23 -21.05 4.37 0.67
N ALA A 24 -20.58 4.49 -0.57
CA ALA A 24 -19.39 5.27 -0.91
C ALA A 24 -19.50 6.75 -0.48
N GLY A 25 -20.66 7.39 -0.68
CA GLY A 25 -20.89 8.77 -0.26
C GLY A 25 -20.81 8.95 1.26
N ARG A 26 -21.46 8.06 2.03
CA ARG A 26 -21.45 8.07 3.50
C ARG A 26 -20.09 7.70 4.07
N VAL A 27 -19.43 6.70 3.48
CA VAL A 27 -18.08 6.26 3.83
C VAL A 27 -17.09 7.41 3.63
N ASN A 28 -17.17 8.16 2.53
CA ASN A 28 -16.29 9.29 2.29
C ASN A 28 -16.49 10.43 3.31
N ALA A 29 -17.72 10.66 3.77
CA ALA A 29 -17.98 11.61 4.86
C ALA A 29 -17.36 11.14 6.19
N LEU A 30 -17.55 9.85 6.53
CA LEU A 30 -17.03 9.28 7.77
C LEU A 30 -15.49 9.19 7.78
N LYS A 31 -14.86 8.90 6.63
CA LYS A 31 -13.38 8.87 6.45
C LYS A 31 -12.69 10.13 6.93
N ARG A 32 -13.35 11.29 6.81
CA ARG A 32 -12.80 12.57 7.26
C ARG A 32 -12.85 12.75 8.77
N GLN A 33 -13.72 12.01 9.46
CA GLN A 33 -13.96 12.17 10.90
C GLN A 33 -13.24 11.12 11.74
N PHE A 34 -13.03 9.92 11.21
CA PHE A 34 -12.47 8.81 11.96
C PHE A 34 -11.19 8.29 11.30
N LYS A 35 -10.10 8.21 12.08
CA LYS A 35 -8.82 7.63 11.63
C LYS A 35 -8.94 6.16 11.25
N ASN A 36 -9.91 5.43 11.81
CA ASN A 36 -10.12 4.02 11.55
C ASN A 36 -11.61 3.75 11.38
N ILE A 37 -11.99 3.13 10.26
CA ILE A 37 -13.38 2.84 9.91
C ILE A 37 -13.47 1.41 9.42
N TYR A 38 -14.41 0.68 10.00
CA TYR A 38 -14.77 -0.66 9.60
C TYR A 38 -16.21 -0.64 9.10
N VAL A 39 -16.45 -1.24 7.94
CA VAL A 39 -17.79 -1.35 7.36
C VAL A 39 -18.13 -2.83 7.30
N VAL A 40 -18.99 -3.28 8.22
CA VAL A 40 -19.50 -4.65 8.22
C VAL A 40 -20.62 -4.74 7.20
N VAL A 41 -20.52 -5.68 6.25
CA VAL A 41 -21.48 -5.85 5.15
C VAL A 41 -21.95 -7.28 5.14
N ALA A 42 -23.27 -7.48 5.27
CA ALA A 42 -23.87 -8.80 5.13
C ALA A 42 -23.91 -9.21 3.65
N VAL A 43 -23.19 -10.27 3.31
CA VAL A 43 -23.09 -10.90 1.99
C VAL A 43 -23.29 -12.42 2.14
N PRO A 44 -24.54 -12.88 2.39
CA PRO A 44 -24.85 -14.26 2.76
C PRO A 44 -24.48 -15.34 1.73
N THR A 45 -24.26 -14.98 0.46
CA THR A 45 -24.00 -15.98 -0.61
C THR A 45 -22.68 -15.75 -1.32
N VAL A 46 -22.12 -16.83 -1.88
CA VAL A 46 -20.86 -16.81 -2.63
C VAL A 46 -20.95 -15.84 -3.82
N GLU A 47 -22.07 -15.82 -4.53
CA GLU A 47 -22.30 -14.95 -5.67
C GLU A 47 -22.33 -13.46 -5.26
N GLN A 48 -22.88 -13.16 -4.07
CA GLN A 48 -22.87 -11.81 -3.53
C GLN A 48 -21.47 -11.38 -3.08
N ILE A 49 -20.68 -12.30 -2.53
CA ILE A 49 -19.27 -12.05 -2.19
C ILE A 49 -18.46 -11.76 -3.45
N GLU A 50 -18.62 -12.55 -4.51
CA GLU A 50 -17.94 -12.31 -5.79
C GLU A 50 -18.35 -10.97 -6.41
N SER A 51 -19.65 -10.66 -6.41
CA SER A 51 -20.17 -9.38 -6.88
C SER A 51 -19.65 -8.19 -6.06
N PHE A 52 -19.55 -8.36 -4.74
CA PHE A 52 -18.98 -7.38 -3.83
C PHE A 52 -17.50 -7.14 -4.13
N ASN A 53 -16.70 -8.21 -4.25
CA ASN A 53 -15.26 -8.12 -4.54
C ASN A 53 -14.99 -7.43 -5.88
N GLN A 54 -15.71 -7.82 -6.93
CA GLN A 54 -15.61 -7.18 -8.24
C GLN A 54 -15.93 -5.68 -8.15
N SER A 55 -16.97 -5.31 -7.41
CA SER A 55 -17.36 -3.92 -7.22
C SER A 55 -16.32 -3.13 -6.40
N TYR A 56 -15.79 -3.73 -5.34
CA TYR A 56 -14.75 -3.15 -4.48
C TYR A 56 -13.51 -2.75 -5.28
N PHE A 57 -13.01 -3.65 -6.13
CA PHE A 57 -11.85 -3.36 -6.99
C PHE A 57 -12.19 -2.36 -8.11
N LYS A 58 -13.38 -2.47 -8.71
CA LYS A 58 -13.81 -1.59 -9.81
C LYS A 58 -13.91 -0.12 -9.40
N TYR A 59 -14.34 0.16 -8.17
CA TYR A 59 -14.50 1.55 -7.69
C TYR A 59 -13.23 2.15 -7.08
N GLY A 60 -12.08 1.50 -7.23
CA GLY A 60 -10.79 2.05 -6.80
C GLY A 60 -10.74 2.33 -5.30
N MET A 61 -11.40 1.50 -4.50
CA MET A 61 -11.33 1.64 -3.04
C MET A 61 -9.89 1.36 -2.58
N GLU A 62 -9.27 2.33 -1.92
CA GLU A 62 -7.96 2.14 -1.30
C GLU A 62 -8.03 0.96 -0.32
N LEU A 63 -7.12 -0.01 -0.48
CA LEU A 63 -7.02 -1.16 0.39
C LEU A 63 -6.96 -0.71 1.86
N GLY A 64 -7.92 -1.18 2.65
CA GLY A 64 -8.00 -0.89 4.08
C GLY A 64 -8.64 0.45 4.45
N CYS A 65 -9.09 1.25 3.47
CA CYS A 65 -9.74 2.55 3.72
C CYS A 65 -11.10 2.66 2.99
N PRO A 66 -12.24 2.34 3.64
CA PRO A 66 -12.36 1.70 4.95
C PRO A 66 -12.09 0.20 4.85
N ALA A 67 -11.84 -0.45 5.98
CA ALA A 67 -11.76 -1.90 6.03
C ALA A 67 -13.19 -2.49 5.94
N PHE A 68 -13.49 -3.17 4.84
CA PHE A 68 -14.75 -3.90 4.71
C PHE A 68 -14.64 -5.27 5.33
N VAL A 69 -15.68 -5.66 6.06
CA VAL A 69 -15.78 -6.94 6.75
C VAL A 69 -17.02 -7.65 6.22
N PRO A 70 -16.89 -8.45 5.15
CA PRO A 70 -18.00 -9.26 4.65
C PRO A 70 -18.38 -10.32 5.69
N VAL A 71 -19.67 -10.46 5.97
CA VAL A 71 -20.20 -11.45 6.91
C VAL A 71 -21.42 -12.15 6.31
N ASN A 72 -21.67 -13.39 6.70
CA ASN A 72 -22.76 -14.16 6.11
C ASN A 72 -24.12 -13.74 6.70
N ASP A 73 -24.13 -13.32 7.96
CA ASP A 73 -25.34 -12.99 8.71
C ASP A 73 -25.06 -11.92 9.79
N PRO A 74 -26.12 -11.34 10.39
CA PRO A 74 -25.97 -10.31 11.41
C PRO A 74 -25.29 -10.78 12.70
N GLU A 75 -25.39 -12.05 13.08
CA GLU A 75 -24.79 -12.59 14.30
C GLU A 75 -23.26 -12.63 14.16
N MET A 76 -22.80 -13.14 13.01
CA MET A 76 -21.39 -13.06 12.61
C MET A 76 -20.93 -11.60 12.50
N GLY A 77 -21.77 -10.71 12.00
CA GLY A 77 -21.53 -9.27 11.99
C GLY A 77 -21.25 -8.70 13.38
N PHE A 78 -22.08 -9.06 14.36
CA PHE A 78 -21.91 -8.65 15.75
C PHE A 78 -20.65 -9.22 16.39
N GLU A 79 -20.37 -10.51 16.16
CA GLU A 79 -19.14 -11.15 16.63
C GLU A 79 -17.90 -10.45 16.08
N MET A 80 -17.88 -10.10 14.80
CA MET A 80 -16.77 -9.37 14.18
C MET A 80 -16.60 -7.97 14.77
N MET A 81 -17.69 -7.25 15.03
CA MET A 81 -17.63 -5.95 15.70
C MET A 81 -16.98 -6.07 17.09
N LEU A 82 -17.37 -7.07 17.88
CA LEU A 82 -16.77 -7.31 19.20
C LEU A 82 -15.29 -7.68 19.11
N LYS A 83 -14.92 -8.58 18.19
CA LYS A 83 -13.51 -8.97 17.98
C LYS A 83 -12.65 -7.78 17.60
N ILE A 84 -13.12 -6.92 16.69
CA ILE A 84 -12.40 -5.71 16.27
C ILE A 84 -12.28 -4.73 17.44
N ALA A 85 -13.38 -4.48 18.17
CA ALA A 85 -13.36 -3.58 19.32
C ALA A 85 -12.39 -4.06 20.40
N HIS A 86 -12.43 -5.35 20.74
CA HIS A 86 -11.54 -5.97 21.72
C HIS A 86 -10.08 -5.92 21.27
N ALA A 87 -9.77 -6.38 20.06
CA ALA A 87 -8.42 -6.35 19.52
C ALA A 87 -7.84 -4.94 19.53
N ARG A 88 -8.62 -3.93 19.13
CA ARG A 88 -8.19 -2.53 19.19
C ARG A 88 -8.01 -2.02 20.62
N GLY A 89 -8.86 -2.44 21.55
CA GLY A 89 -8.73 -2.13 22.97
C GLY A 89 -7.41 -2.66 23.52
N VAL A 90 -7.10 -3.94 23.27
CA VAL A 90 -5.84 -4.58 23.67
C VAL A 90 -4.64 -3.91 23.01
N CYS A 91 -4.68 -3.69 21.69
CA CYS A 91 -3.59 -3.03 20.97
C CYS A 91 -3.31 -1.62 21.51
N LYS A 92 -4.35 -0.88 21.91
CA LYS A 92 -4.19 0.46 22.52
C LYS A 92 -3.62 0.36 23.93
N GLN A 93 -4.09 -0.59 24.73
CA GLN A 93 -3.63 -0.78 26.12
C GLN A 93 -2.16 -1.19 26.19
N GLN A 94 -1.75 -2.08 25.29
CA GLN A 94 -0.38 -2.61 25.23
C GLN A 94 0.55 -1.78 24.34
N ASP A 95 0.08 -0.63 23.85
CA ASP A 95 0.80 0.25 22.93
C ASP A 95 1.43 -0.48 21.72
N ILE A 96 0.76 -1.52 21.22
CA ILE A 96 1.25 -2.39 20.14
C ILE A 96 1.56 -1.58 18.87
N SER A 97 0.79 -0.53 18.62
CA SER A 97 1.04 0.32 17.44
C SER A 97 2.36 1.06 17.50
N SER A 98 2.81 1.50 18.68
CA SER A 98 4.12 2.13 18.83
C SER A 98 5.23 1.08 18.80
N THR A 99 5.03 -0.06 19.48
CA THR A 99 5.98 -1.17 19.48
C THR A 99 6.24 -1.68 18.07
N MET A 100 5.19 -2.01 17.30
CA MET A 100 5.36 -2.47 15.92
C MET A 100 5.96 -1.39 15.02
N ARG A 101 5.66 -0.10 15.28
CA ARG A 101 6.30 0.99 14.55
C ARG A 101 7.80 1.03 14.83
N ASN A 102 8.20 0.92 16.09
CA ASN A 102 9.61 0.90 16.49
C ASN A 102 10.34 -0.33 15.93
N GLU A 103 9.72 -1.52 16.00
CA GLU A 103 10.25 -2.75 15.41
C GLU A 103 10.44 -2.61 13.90
N ARG A 104 9.45 -2.01 13.21
CA ARG A 104 9.55 -1.74 11.76
C ARG A 104 10.65 -0.74 11.45
N GLU A 105 10.75 0.35 12.21
CA GLU A 105 11.82 1.36 12.07
C GLU A 105 13.19 0.71 12.29
N GLN A 106 13.34 -0.12 13.31
CA GLN A 106 14.57 -0.87 13.58
C GLN A 106 14.90 -1.88 12.47
N ALA A 107 13.89 -2.58 11.94
CA ALA A 107 14.06 -3.54 10.86
C ALA A 107 14.49 -2.89 9.54
N VAL A 108 14.10 -1.65 9.26
CA VAL A 108 14.54 -0.93 8.04
C VAL A 108 15.86 -0.18 8.24
N GLN A 109 16.29 0.04 9.49
CA GLN A 109 17.58 0.65 9.81
C GLN A 109 18.76 -0.34 9.76
N CYS A 110 18.50 -1.64 9.66
CA CYS A 110 19.57 -2.62 9.58
C CYS A 110 20.30 -2.55 8.23
N MET A 111 21.61 -2.78 8.24
CA MET A 111 22.44 -2.77 7.03
C MET A 111 21.96 -3.79 5.99
N ASP A 112 21.39 -4.91 6.44
CA ASP A 112 20.80 -5.94 5.57
C ASP A 112 19.59 -5.42 4.77
N ALA A 113 18.74 -4.57 5.38
CA ALA A 113 17.65 -3.91 4.65
C ALA A 113 18.19 -2.93 3.61
N TYR A 114 19.24 -2.20 3.94
CA TYR A 114 19.92 -1.29 3.02
C TYR A 114 20.49 -2.04 1.80
N VAL A 115 21.25 -3.11 2.04
CA VAL A 115 21.85 -3.94 0.98
C VAL A 115 20.76 -4.52 0.09
N ARG A 116 19.70 -5.11 0.66
CA ARG A 116 18.56 -5.63 -0.11
C ARG A 116 17.90 -4.60 -1.03
N VAL A 117 17.78 -3.34 -0.58
CA VAL A 117 17.19 -2.30 -1.43
C VAL A 117 18.10 -2.00 -2.62
N LEU A 118 19.41 -1.84 -2.39
CA LEU A 118 20.34 -1.52 -3.46
C LEU A 118 20.54 -2.68 -4.44
N THR A 119 20.60 -3.92 -3.96
CA THR A 119 20.75 -5.09 -4.85
C THR A 119 19.47 -5.44 -5.61
N SER A 120 18.35 -4.80 -5.30
CA SER A 120 17.14 -4.83 -6.16
C SER A 120 17.27 -3.96 -7.43
N ILE A 121 18.30 -3.11 -7.48
CA ILE A 121 18.66 -2.34 -8.68
C ILE A 121 19.41 -3.28 -9.63
N PRO A 122 18.98 -3.40 -10.90
CA PRO A 122 19.65 -4.28 -11.86
C PRO A 122 21.13 -3.96 -11.98
N GLY A 123 21.97 -4.99 -11.96
CA GLY A 123 23.42 -4.85 -12.12
C GLY A 123 24.18 -4.32 -10.90
N ILE A 124 23.51 -4.15 -9.75
CA ILE A 124 24.13 -3.77 -8.48
C ILE A 124 24.22 -5.00 -7.58
N ASP A 125 25.43 -5.36 -7.16
CA ASP A 125 25.70 -6.48 -6.25
C ASP A 125 25.93 -6.02 -4.80
N ASP A 126 26.17 -6.97 -3.89
CA ASP A 126 26.39 -6.68 -2.48
C ASP A 126 27.64 -5.81 -2.26
N HIS A 127 28.67 -5.95 -3.09
CA HIS A 127 29.89 -5.15 -2.97
C HIS A 127 29.60 -3.70 -3.34
N ASP A 128 28.96 -3.47 -4.49
CA ASP A 128 28.51 -2.16 -4.93
C ASP A 128 27.62 -1.48 -3.89
N ALA A 129 26.66 -2.22 -3.32
CA ALA A 129 25.74 -1.72 -2.31
C ALA A 129 26.49 -1.24 -1.06
N ASN A 130 27.46 -2.01 -0.58
CA ASN A 130 28.28 -1.64 0.57
C ASN A 130 29.16 -0.42 0.29
N MET A 131 29.71 -0.29 -0.92
CA MET A 131 30.49 0.89 -1.31
C MET A 131 29.65 2.16 -1.34
N LEU A 132 28.46 2.10 -1.90
CA LEU A 132 27.50 3.20 -1.88
C LEU A 132 27.12 3.61 -0.44
N ALA A 133 26.97 2.63 0.45
CA ALA A 133 26.70 2.89 1.88
C ALA A 133 27.83 3.64 2.56
N GLN A 134 29.07 3.27 2.27
CA GLN A 134 30.24 3.89 2.88
C GLN A 134 30.52 5.29 2.31
N ALA A 135 30.35 5.45 0.99
CA ALA A 135 30.68 6.68 0.29
C ALA A 135 29.58 7.76 0.35
N ILE A 136 28.32 7.37 0.16
CA ILE A 136 27.18 8.28 0.03
C ILE A 136 26.26 8.23 1.26
N GLY A 137 26.20 7.08 1.93
CA GLY A 137 25.44 6.91 3.17
C GLY A 137 24.03 6.39 2.93
N SER A 138 23.06 7.29 2.76
CA SER A 138 21.64 6.92 2.75
C SER A 138 21.09 6.67 1.34
N ILE A 139 20.07 5.81 1.24
CA ILE A 139 19.33 5.56 -0.02
C ILE A 139 18.75 6.87 -0.58
N GLU A 140 18.28 7.78 0.29
CA GLU A 140 17.77 9.09 -0.13
C GLU A 140 18.88 9.95 -0.78
N ALA A 141 20.08 9.94 -0.20
CA ALA A 141 21.22 10.65 -0.77
C ALA A 141 21.61 10.06 -2.12
N ILE A 142 21.60 8.72 -2.25
CA ILE A 142 21.87 8.03 -3.52
C ILE A 142 20.85 8.40 -4.60
N ALA A 143 19.55 8.40 -4.26
CA ALA A 143 18.50 8.76 -5.21
C ALA A 143 18.66 10.19 -5.77
N LYS A 144 19.23 11.09 -4.95
CA LYS A 144 19.47 12.50 -5.29
C LYS A 144 20.87 12.76 -5.88
N ALA A 145 21.81 11.82 -5.77
CA ALA A 145 23.16 11.99 -6.27
C ALA A 145 23.21 12.17 -7.80
N SER A 146 24.14 12.97 -8.29
CA SER A 146 24.44 13.04 -9.73
C SER A 146 25.35 11.88 -10.14
N GLU A 147 25.41 11.59 -11.45
CA GLU A 147 26.31 10.58 -12.00
C GLU A 147 27.77 10.86 -11.64
N SER A 148 28.19 12.12 -11.80
CA SER A 148 29.54 12.56 -11.42
C SER A 148 29.80 12.36 -9.94
N SER A 149 28.83 12.70 -9.08
CA SER A 149 28.97 12.53 -7.63
C SER A 149 29.11 11.06 -7.22
N ILE A 150 28.41 10.15 -7.90
CA ILE A 150 28.55 8.72 -7.66
C ILE A 150 29.94 8.26 -8.10
N LEU A 151 30.35 8.57 -9.33
CA LEU A 151 31.64 8.16 -9.90
C LEU A 151 32.87 8.77 -9.20
N GLU A 152 32.73 9.94 -8.58
CA GLU A 152 33.79 10.57 -7.79
C GLU A 152 33.92 9.97 -6.39
N SER A 153 32.81 9.45 -5.85
CA SER A 153 32.75 8.94 -4.47
C SER A 153 32.89 7.42 -4.39
N THR A 154 32.70 6.70 -5.50
CA THR A 154 32.78 5.24 -5.60
C THR A 154 33.61 4.83 -6.81
N ASP A 155 34.02 3.56 -6.86
CA ASP A 155 34.70 2.94 -8.01
C ASP A 155 33.72 2.24 -8.98
N LEU A 156 32.43 2.56 -8.89
CA LEU A 156 31.41 2.00 -9.76
C LEU A 156 31.68 2.36 -11.23
N SER A 157 31.30 1.45 -12.13
CA SER A 157 31.34 1.76 -13.56
C SER A 157 30.30 2.83 -13.91
N ARG A 158 30.56 3.55 -15.01
CA ARG A 158 29.60 4.51 -15.57
C ARG A 158 28.22 3.89 -15.81
N ASP A 159 28.18 2.68 -16.34
CA ASP A 159 26.93 1.96 -16.61
C ASP A 159 26.13 1.67 -15.33
N LYS A 160 26.82 1.31 -14.24
CA LYS A 160 26.17 1.11 -12.92
C LYS A 160 25.65 2.43 -12.36
N ALA A 161 26.44 3.50 -12.44
CA ALA A 161 26.02 4.83 -11.98
C ALA A 161 24.80 5.36 -12.77
N GLU A 162 24.79 5.21 -14.09
CA GLU A 162 23.65 5.56 -14.94
C GLU A 162 22.41 4.73 -14.56
N THR A 163 22.58 3.43 -14.35
CA THR A 163 21.49 2.52 -13.98
C THR A 163 20.85 2.93 -12.65
N ILE A 164 21.64 3.31 -11.65
CA ILE A 164 21.15 3.81 -10.36
C ILE A 164 20.30 5.08 -10.56
N ILE A 165 20.78 6.04 -11.36
CA ILE A 165 20.05 7.30 -11.61
C ILE A 165 18.73 7.03 -12.32
N ARG A 166 18.75 6.21 -13.38
CA ARG A 166 17.54 5.85 -14.12
C ARG A 166 16.56 5.12 -13.21
N PHE A 167 17.04 4.22 -12.36
CA PHE A 167 16.19 3.52 -11.40
C PHE A 167 15.45 4.46 -10.45
N PHE A 168 16.07 5.54 -9.96
CA PHE A 168 15.39 6.47 -9.05
C PHE A 168 14.57 7.56 -9.75
N ARG A 169 14.83 7.84 -11.04
CA ARG A 169 14.27 9.03 -11.72
C ARG A 169 13.41 8.75 -12.94
N ASP A 170 13.47 7.54 -13.49
CA ASP A 170 12.71 7.15 -14.68
C ASP A 170 11.62 6.11 -14.32
N PRO A 171 10.35 6.54 -14.22
CA PRO A 171 9.22 5.65 -13.97
C PRO A 171 9.07 4.51 -14.96
N GLN A 172 9.44 4.70 -16.22
CA GLN A 172 9.34 3.64 -17.21
C GLN A 172 10.39 2.56 -16.94
N PHE A 173 11.56 2.96 -16.47
CA PHE A 173 12.63 2.05 -16.12
C PHE A 173 12.33 1.25 -14.84
N TYR A 174 11.99 1.90 -13.73
CA TYR A 174 11.81 1.16 -12.46
C TYR A 174 10.51 0.35 -12.37
N LEU A 175 9.48 0.70 -13.16
CA LEU A 175 8.24 -0.08 -13.26
C LEU A 175 8.32 -1.23 -14.29
N SER A 176 9.35 -1.24 -15.14
CA SER A 176 9.52 -2.31 -16.12
C SER A 176 9.88 -3.64 -15.43
N PRO A 177 9.41 -4.79 -15.96
CA PRO A 177 9.84 -6.09 -15.50
C PRO A 177 11.36 -6.23 -15.68
N LYS A 178 12.08 -6.36 -14.58
CA LYS A 178 13.51 -6.65 -14.58
C LYS A 178 13.65 -8.17 -14.69
N ILE A 179 14.05 -8.66 -15.85
CA ILE A 179 14.43 -10.07 -16.01
C ILE A 179 15.85 -10.18 -15.48
N ASN A 180 16.02 -10.86 -14.36
CA ASN A 180 17.32 -11.26 -13.83
C ASN A 180 17.85 -12.48 -14.58
#